data_AF-A0A9N9KCI4-F1
#
_entry.id   AF-A0A9N9KCI4-F1
#
_cell.length_a   1.000
_cell.length_b   1.000
_cell.length_c   1.000
_cell.angle_alpha   90.00
_cell.angle_beta   90.00
_cell.angle_gamma   90.00
#
_symmetry.space_group_name_H-M   'P 1'
#
loop_
_entity.id
_entity.type
_entity.pdbx_description
1 polymer ?
#
loop_
_entity_poly.entity_id
_entity_poly.type
_entity_poly.pdbx_seq_one_letter_code
_entity_poly.pdbx_strand_id
1 'polypeptide(L)'
;ALDIAVELTHSASQVYLSIRRGKLPWIVPRFVNGKARDHNPSRFFAYFISPSIRGKILENNIIKSFPFPSHLMPTDPIIATYPTVNSEFYQSFSAGTIIVKPNIKEFKSENNQIEFVDGTILENIDVVIYSTGFSIDHPYLEKHIYTGGDEIEQEYGKEFHDIVWLYRSIFPPKYPNIAFIGLTLGANAFLPV
;
A
#
# COMPACT_ATOMS: atom_id res chain seq x y z
N ALA A 1 4.12 -6.60 2.93
CA ALA A 1 3.49 -7.68 2.15
C ALA A 1 4.44 -8.19 1.08
N LEU A 2 4.75 -7.37 0.06
CA LEU A 2 5.57 -7.81 -1.08
C LEU A 2 6.99 -8.22 -0.68
N ASP A 3 7.66 -7.44 0.16
CA ASP A 3 9.03 -7.77 0.61
C ASP A 3 9.08 -9.12 1.33
N ILE A 4 8.17 -9.33 2.30
CA ILE A 4 8.02 -10.61 3.01
C ILE A 4 7.73 -11.74 2.02
N ALA A 5 6.81 -11.53 1.08
CA ALA A 5 6.45 -12.55 0.10
C ALA A 5 7.65 -12.94 -0.78
N VAL A 6 8.39 -11.97 -1.30
CA VAL A 6 9.61 -12.19 -2.09
C VAL A 6 10.67 -12.91 -1.28
N GLU A 7 10.97 -12.44 -0.07
CA GLU A 7 12.00 -13.05 0.78
C GLU A 7 11.66 -14.51 1.10
N LEU A 8 10.39 -14.80 1.37
CA LEU A 8 9.92 -16.18 1.60
C LEU A 8 10.05 -17.08 0.38
N THR A 9 10.08 -16.56 -0.86
CA THR A 9 10.26 -17.42 -2.05
C THR A 9 11.59 -18.16 -2.08
N HIS A 10 12.57 -17.73 -1.30
CA HIS A 10 13.87 -18.39 -1.22
C HIS A 10 13.89 -19.59 -0.28
N SER A 11 12.86 -19.77 0.56
CA SER A 11 12.85 -20.80 1.61
C SER A 11 11.54 -21.58 1.71
N ALA A 12 10.41 -20.96 1.38
CA ALA A 12 9.11 -21.62 1.37
C ALA A 12 8.94 -22.49 0.12
N SER A 13 8.18 -23.58 0.25
CA SER A 13 7.81 -24.44 -0.88
C SER A 13 6.93 -23.71 -1.89
N GLN A 14 6.05 -22.83 -1.42
CA GLN A 14 5.17 -21.99 -2.24
C GLN A 14 4.71 -20.78 -1.44
N VAL A 15 4.56 -19.62 -2.10
CA VAL A 15 4.07 -18.38 -1.47
C VAL A 15 2.80 -17.92 -2.16
N TYR A 16 1.76 -17.68 -1.37
CA TYR A 16 0.48 -17.15 -1.86
C TYR A 16 0.27 -15.73 -1.32
N LEU A 17 -0.08 -14.80 -2.20
CA LEU A 17 -0.40 -13.41 -1.84
C LEU A 17 -1.90 -13.16 -2.02
N SER A 18 -2.64 -13.07 -0.92
CA SER A 18 -4.07 -12.72 -0.96
C SER A 18 -4.29 -11.20 -1.05
N ILE A 19 -5.15 -10.76 -1.96
CA ILE A 19 -5.49 -9.34 -2.15
C ILE A 19 -7.01 -9.10 -2.09
N ARG A 20 -7.44 -8.20 -1.20
CA ARG A 20 -8.87 -7.91 -1.00
C ARG A 20 -9.54 -7.24 -2.20
N ARG A 21 -8.88 -6.26 -2.82
CA ARG A 21 -9.42 -5.50 -3.96
C ARG A 21 -9.36 -6.28 -5.28
N GLY A 22 -8.75 -7.47 -5.30
CA GLY A 22 -8.53 -8.27 -6.51
C GLY A 22 -7.56 -7.65 -7.53
N LYS A 23 -7.03 -6.45 -7.26
CA LYS A 23 -6.03 -5.75 -8.06
C LYS A 23 -4.75 -5.53 -7.26
N LEU A 24 -3.60 -5.62 -7.93
CA LEU A 24 -2.32 -5.28 -7.34
C LEU A 24 -2.19 -3.74 -7.23
N PRO A 25 -1.43 -3.23 -6.25
CA PRO A 25 -1.02 -1.83 -6.26
C PRO A 25 -0.06 -1.58 -7.44
N TRP A 26 0.21 -0.32 -7.74
CA TRP A 26 1.34 0.02 -8.59
C TRP A 26 2.63 -0.43 -7.92
N ILE A 27 3.42 -1.28 -8.58
CA ILE A 27 4.71 -1.76 -8.07
C ILE A 27 5.81 -1.15 -8.93
N VAL A 28 6.74 -0.45 -8.28
CA VAL A 28 7.83 0.26 -8.95
C VAL A 28 9.19 -0.27 -8.49
N PRO A 29 10.18 -0.38 -9.39
CA PRO A 29 11.52 -0.78 -9.00
C PRO A 29 12.21 0.33 -8.20
N ARG A 30 13.15 -0.06 -7.33
CA ARG A 30 13.94 0.86 -6.51
C ARG A 30 14.86 1.75 -7.37
N PHE A 31 15.42 1.17 -8.44
CA PHE A 31 16.32 1.84 -9.36
C PHE A 31 15.68 2.00 -10.74
N VAL A 32 15.85 3.18 -11.33
CA VAL A 32 15.42 3.50 -12.70
C VAL A 32 16.60 4.15 -13.41
N ASN A 33 16.97 3.64 -14.58
CA ASN A 33 18.12 4.14 -15.36
C ASN A 33 19.42 4.23 -14.55
N GLY A 34 19.70 3.22 -13.71
CA GLY A 34 20.92 3.15 -12.89
C GLY A 34 20.96 4.13 -11.71
N LYS A 35 19.88 4.86 -11.43
CA LYS A 35 19.78 5.79 -10.30
C LYS A 35 18.63 5.40 -9.38
N ALA A 36 18.77 5.74 -8.10
CA ALA A 36 17.67 5.63 -7.15
C ALA A 36 16.51 6.52 -7.62
N ARG A 37 15.28 5.99 -7.53
CA ARG A 37 14.09 6.65 -8.09
C ARG A 37 13.81 8.01 -7.47
N ASP A 38 14.06 8.15 -6.18
CA ASP A 38 13.94 9.37 -5.38
C ASP A 38 14.93 10.48 -5.81
N HIS A 39 16.04 10.13 -6.47
CA HIS A 39 16.97 11.10 -7.06
C HIS A 39 16.50 11.66 -8.40
N ASN A 40 15.44 11.10 -8.99
CA ASN A 40 15.02 11.37 -10.36
C ASN A 40 13.92 12.44 -10.59
N PRO A 41 13.32 13.13 -9.59
CA PRO A 41 12.40 14.21 -9.92
C PRO A 41 13.20 15.46 -10.25
N SER A 42 13.35 15.76 -11.55
CA SER A 42 13.72 17.14 -11.92
C SER A 42 12.60 18.05 -11.43
N ARG A 43 12.94 19.11 -10.67
CA ARG A 43 11.95 20.12 -10.22
C ARG A 43 11.16 20.65 -11.42
N PHE A 44 11.79 20.68 -12.60
CA PHE A 44 11.14 20.97 -13.87
C PHE A 44 9.96 20.02 -14.18
N PHE A 45 10.18 18.71 -14.17
CA PHE A 45 9.13 17.71 -14.36
C PHE A 45 8.07 17.80 -13.25
N ALA A 46 8.46 18.18 -12.04
CA ALA A 46 7.54 18.31 -10.91
C ALA A 46 6.58 19.53 -11.03
N TYR A 47 7.03 20.64 -11.61
CA TYR A 47 6.27 21.89 -11.64
C TYR A 47 5.65 22.22 -13.01
N PHE A 48 6.28 21.84 -14.12
CA PHE A 48 5.84 22.25 -15.47
C PHE A 48 4.93 21.25 -16.18
N ILE A 49 4.85 20.01 -15.70
CA ILE A 49 4.01 18.97 -16.32
C ILE A 49 2.84 18.67 -15.38
N SER A 50 1.63 18.66 -15.93
CA SER A 50 0.43 18.40 -15.15
C SER A 50 0.46 17.01 -14.47
N PRO A 51 -0.10 16.85 -13.26
CA PRO A 51 -0.17 15.57 -12.56
C PRO A 51 -0.65 14.40 -13.43
N SER A 52 -1.69 14.61 -14.24
CA SER A 52 -2.29 13.56 -15.07
C SER A 52 -1.36 13.07 -16.17
N ILE A 53 -0.60 13.97 -16.82
CA ILE A 53 0.35 13.59 -17.87
C ILE A 53 1.51 12.80 -17.25
N ARG A 54 2.01 13.25 -16.09
CA ARG A 54 3.08 12.55 -15.36
C ARG A 54 2.65 11.17 -14.92
N GLY A 55 1.42 11.04 -14.40
CA GLY A 55 0.80 9.77 -14.04
C GLY A 55 0.82 8.82 -15.24
N LYS A 56 0.24 9.22 -16.38
CA LYS A 56 0.20 8.39 -17.60
C LYS A 56 1.59 7.98 -18.11
N ILE A 57 2.57 8.90 -18.08
CA ILE A 57 3.95 8.57 -18.48
C ILE A 57 4.51 7.49 -17.57
N LEU A 58 4.32 7.64 -16.25
CA LEU A 58 4.83 6.69 -15.27
C LEU A 58 4.12 5.33 -15.38
N GLU A 59 2.79 5.31 -15.50
CA GLU A 59 1.99 4.10 -15.72
C GLU A 59 2.46 3.35 -16.97
N ASN A 60 2.60 4.06 -18.09
CA ASN A 60 3.09 3.46 -19.34
C ASN A 60 4.49 2.89 -19.21
N ASN A 61 5.39 3.57 -18.49
CA ASN A 61 6.75 3.06 -18.26
C ASN A 61 6.74 1.78 -17.40
N ILE A 62 5.90 1.73 -16.37
CA ILE A 62 5.76 0.55 -15.52
C ILE A 62 5.17 -0.62 -16.31
N ILE A 63 4.05 -0.40 -17.01
CA ILE A 63 3.37 -1.44 -17.82
C ILE A 63 4.30 -2.00 -18.90
N LYS A 64 5.13 -1.15 -19.52
CA LYS A 64 6.13 -1.60 -20.50
C LYS A 64 7.27 -2.41 -19.87
N SER A 65 7.66 -2.06 -18.65
CA SER A 65 8.72 -2.76 -17.92
C SER A 65 8.22 -4.11 -17.41
N PHE A 66 6.96 -4.18 -17.00
CA PHE A 66 6.35 -5.37 -16.41
C PHE A 66 4.90 -5.53 -16.91
N PRO A 67 4.63 -6.49 -17.82
CA PRO A 67 3.27 -6.73 -18.27
C PRO A 67 2.45 -7.35 -17.14
N PHE A 68 1.56 -6.56 -16.54
CA PHE A 68 0.57 -7.07 -15.59
C PHE A 68 -0.44 -7.97 -16.31
N PRO A 69 -0.85 -9.08 -15.71
CA PRO A 69 -2.07 -9.75 -16.12
C PRO A 69 -3.24 -8.75 -16.03
N SER A 70 -4.04 -8.65 -17.09
CA SER A 70 -5.13 -7.67 -17.20
C SER A 70 -6.09 -7.70 -16.01
N HIS A 71 -6.33 -8.89 -15.45
CA HIS A 71 -7.19 -9.07 -14.29
C HIS A 71 -6.61 -8.52 -12.98
N LEU A 72 -5.28 -8.36 -12.85
CA LEU A 72 -4.60 -7.81 -11.66
C LEU A 72 -4.19 -6.35 -11.80
N MET A 73 -4.42 -5.74 -12.96
CA MET A 73 -3.96 -4.38 -13.24
C MET A 73 -4.58 -3.35 -12.27
N PRO A 74 -3.79 -2.41 -11.72
CA PRO A 74 -4.30 -1.35 -10.85
C PRO A 74 -5.41 -0.54 -11.54
N THR A 75 -6.44 -0.15 -10.78
CA THR A 75 -7.58 0.65 -11.30
C THR A 75 -7.38 2.14 -11.10
N ASP A 76 -6.79 2.51 -9.96
CA ASP A 76 -6.62 3.89 -9.57
C ASP A 76 -5.36 4.48 -10.24
N PRO A 77 -5.37 5.76 -10.66
CA PRO A 77 -4.19 6.40 -11.23
C PRO A 77 -2.99 6.35 -10.29
N ILE A 78 -1.79 6.17 -10.83
CA ILE A 78 -0.58 6.07 -9.99
C ILE A 78 -0.30 7.33 -9.17
N ILE A 79 -0.71 8.50 -9.70
CA ILE A 79 -0.51 9.79 -9.06
C ILE A 79 -1.46 10.00 -7.87
N ALA A 80 -2.56 9.23 -7.82
CA ALA A 80 -3.59 9.29 -6.79
C ALA A 80 -3.41 8.16 -5.75
N THR A 81 -2.36 7.35 -5.87
CA THR A 81 -2.09 6.20 -5.00
C THR A 81 -0.65 6.24 -4.49
N TYR A 82 -0.37 5.42 -3.47
CA TYR A 82 0.98 5.18 -2.98
C TYR A 82 1.55 3.92 -3.66
N PRO A 83 2.42 4.04 -4.67
CA PRO A 83 3.03 2.87 -5.29
C PRO A 83 3.94 2.16 -4.30
N THR A 84 3.93 0.83 -4.35
CA THR A 84 4.84 -0.01 -3.56
C THR A 84 6.18 -0.13 -4.26
N VAL A 85 7.28 0.09 -3.55
CA VAL A 85 8.63 -0.06 -4.11
C VAL A 85 9.11 -1.48 -3.88
N ASN A 86 9.30 -2.25 -4.95
CA ASN A 86 9.92 -3.58 -4.89
C ASN A 86 10.52 -3.92 -6.26
N SER A 87 11.75 -4.45 -6.29
CA SER A 87 12.48 -4.74 -7.54
C SER A 87 12.36 -6.19 -8.01
N GLU A 88 11.97 -7.12 -7.13
CA GLU A 88 12.07 -8.56 -7.35
C GLU A 88 10.70 -9.23 -7.52
N PHE A 89 9.63 -8.61 -7.00
CA PHE A 89 8.28 -9.14 -6.99
C PHE A 89 7.82 -9.62 -8.37
N TYR A 90 8.06 -8.84 -9.42
CA TYR A 90 7.63 -9.22 -10.76
C TYR A 90 8.36 -10.46 -11.29
N GLN A 91 9.63 -10.64 -10.93
CA GLN A 91 10.39 -11.82 -11.30
C GLN A 91 9.83 -13.05 -10.58
N SER A 92 9.60 -12.97 -9.27
CA SER A 92 9.01 -14.05 -8.47
C SER A 92 7.58 -14.39 -8.92
N PHE A 93 6.78 -13.37 -9.23
CA PHE A 93 5.44 -13.53 -9.78
C PHE A 93 5.45 -14.22 -11.15
N SER A 94 6.32 -13.78 -12.07
CA SER A 94 6.46 -14.37 -13.41
C SER A 94 6.99 -15.80 -13.37
N ALA A 95 7.88 -16.11 -12.42
CA ALA A 95 8.41 -17.45 -12.19
C ALA A 95 7.41 -18.40 -11.53
N GLY A 96 6.27 -17.90 -11.03
CA GLY A 96 5.27 -18.69 -10.33
C GLY A 96 5.65 -19.09 -8.90
N THR A 97 6.69 -18.47 -8.33
CA THR A 97 7.06 -18.65 -6.92
C THR A 97 6.20 -17.81 -5.98
N ILE A 98 5.51 -16.79 -6.51
CA ILE A 98 4.41 -16.09 -5.85
C ILE A 98 3.15 -16.24 -6.68
N ILE A 99 2.09 -16.78 -6.08
CA ILE A 99 0.77 -16.89 -6.70
C ILE A 99 -0.19 -15.92 -6.02
N VAL A 100 -0.77 -15.01 -6.80
CA VAL A 100 -1.77 -14.06 -6.29
C VAL A 100 -3.14 -14.73 -6.21
N LYS A 101 -3.81 -14.57 -5.07
CA LYS A 101 -5.16 -15.07 -4.79
C LYS A 101 -6.08 -13.91 -4.42
N PRO A 102 -7.41 -14.03 -4.65
CA PRO A 102 -8.34 -13.00 -4.23
C PRO A 102 -8.49 -13.02 -2.70
N ASN A 103 -9.48 -12.31 -2.16
CA ASN A 103 -9.69 -12.26 -0.72
C ASN A 103 -9.97 -13.67 -0.14
N ILE A 104 -9.56 -13.88 1.10
CA ILE A 104 -9.92 -15.08 1.85
C ILE A 104 -11.40 -15.00 2.21
N LYS A 105 -12.12 -16.11 1.99
CA LYS A 105 -13.51 -16.29 2.40
C LYS A 105 -13.57 -16.93 3.78
N GLU A 106 -12.82 -18.01 3.99
CA GLU A 106 -12.87 -18.78 5.22
C GLU A 106 -11.56 -19.54 5.48
N PHE A 107 -11.16 -19.62 6.75
CA PHE A 107 -10.11 -20.52 7.22
C PHE A 107 -10.76 -21.81 7.72
N LYS A 108 -10.42 -22.94 7.09
CA LYS A 108 -10.88 -24.27 7.50
C LYS A 108 -9.79 -24.94 8.29
N SER A 109 -9.67 -24.52 9.55
CA SER A 109 -8.58 -24.90 10.47
C SER A 109 -8.50 -26.40 10.74
N GLU A 110 -9.61 -27.14 10.62
CA GLU A 110 -9.61 -28.60 10.84
C GLU A 110 -8.68 -29.34 9.87
N ASN A 111 -8.47 -28.80 8.67
CA ASN A 111 -7.70 -29.45 7.60
C ASN A 111 -6.55 -28.56 7.07
N ASN A 112 -6.19 -27.48 7.76
CA ASN A 112 -5.22 -26.48 7.27
C ASN A 112 -5.54 -25.96 5.85
N GLN A 113 -6.82 -25.72 5.58
CA GLN A 113 -7.28 -25.24 4.28
C GLN A 113 -7.71 -23.77 4.34
N ILE A 114 -7.56 -23.07 3.22
CA ILE A 114 -8.03 -21.70 3.03
C ILE A 114 -8.93 -21.67 1.80
N GLU A 115 -10.19 -21.30 1.99
CA GLU A 115 -11.13 -21.04 0.90
C GLU A 115 -11.10 -19.55 0.53
N PHE A 116 -10.99 -19.27 -0.77
CA PHE A 116 -10.98 -17.93 -1.32
C PHE A 116 -12.36 -17.55 -1.88
N VAL A 117 -12.60 -16.26 -2.08
CA VAL A 117 -13.89 -15.76 -2.58
C VAL A 117 -14.22 -16.21 -4.01
N ASP A 118 -13.23 -16.67 -4.78
CA ASP A 118 -13.43 -17.26 -6.11
C ASP A 118 -13.80 -18.76 -6.04
N GLY A 119 -13.96 -19.32 -4.84
CA GLY A 119 -14.25 -20.74 -4.60
C GLY A 119 -13.03 -21.63 -4.69
N THR A 120 -11.83 -21.10 -4.98
CA THR A 120 -10.61 -21.92 -4.93
C THR A 120 -10.24 -22.25 -3.48
N ILE A 121 -9.73 -23.45 -3.27
CA ILE A 121 -9.29 -23.93 -1.96
C ILE A 121 -7.81 -24.27 -2.07
N LEU A 122 -7.02 -23.79 -1.11
CA LEU A 122 -5.66 -24.24 -0.90
C LEU A 122 -5.62 -25.15 0.33
N GLU A 123 -4.80 -26.19 0.26
CA GLU A 123 -4.63 -27.17 1.32
C GLU A 123 -3.19 -27.14 1.82
N ASN A 124 -2.95 -27.67 3.02
CA ASN A 124 -1.62 -27.76 3.63
C ASN A 124 -0.92 -26.40 3.77
N ILE A 125 -1.66 -25.38 4.21
CA ILE A 125 -1.06 -24.07 4.52
C ILE A 125 -0.46 -24.09 5.92
N ASP A 126 0.86 -23.98 6.01
CA ASP A 126 1.59 -24.03 7.29
C ASP A 126 1.50 -22.72 8.07
N VAL A 127 1.56 -21.57 7.39
CA VAL A 127 1.67 -20.25 8.01
C VAL A 127 0.83 -19.23 7.26
N VAL A 128 0.14 -18.37 8.01
CA VAL A 128 -0.58 -17.20 7.51
C VAL A 128 0.01 -15.94 8.11
N ILE A 129 0.48 -15.02 7.26
CA ILE A 129 1.07 -13.75 7.69
C ILE A 129 0.13 -12.61 7.32
N TYR A 130 -0.42 -11.94 8.33
CA TYR A 130 -1.25 -10.74 8.13
C TYR A 130 -0.36 -9.50 7.95
N SER A 131 -0.23 -9.05 6.70
CA SER A 131 0.44 -7.81 6.36
C SER A 131 -0.56 -6.72 5.94
N THR A 132 -1.55 -6.45 6.80
CA THR A 132 -2.72 -5.59 6.52
C THR A 132 -2.54 -4.12 6.92
N GLY A 133 -1.31 -3.71 7.26
CA GLY A 133 -1.01 -2.36 7.73
C GLY A 133 -1.20 -2.19 9.24
N PHE A 134 -1.23 -0.94 9.69
CA PHE A 134 -1.29 -0.55 11.09
C PHE A 134 -2.36 0.52 11.30
N SER A 135 -3.01 0.50 12.45
CA SER A 135 -3.81 1.62 12.97
C SER A 135 -2.93 2.48 13.88
N ILE A 136 -3.08 3.80 13.79
CA ILE A 136 -2.39 4.74 14.68
C ILE A 136 -3.34 5.07 15.84
N ASP A 137 -2.84 4.99 17.08
CA ASP A 137 -3.60 5.36 18.27
C ASP A 137 -2.69 6.07 19.28
N HIS A 138 -3.27 6.97 20.08
CA HIS A 138 -2.57 7.78 21.07
C HIS A 138 -3.24 7.60 22.45
N PRO A 139 -3.04 6.45 23.14
CA PRO A 139 -3.81 6.09 24.34
C PRO A 139 -3.58 7.01 25.54
N TYR A 140 -2.54 7.83 25.50
CA TYR A 140 -2.21 8.84 26.51
C TYR A 140 -2.86 10.20 26.25
N LEU A 141 -3.61 10.35 25.14
CA LEU A 141 -4.22 11.60 24.72
C LEU A 141 -5.71 11.39 24.46
N GLU A 142 -6.54 12.34 24.89
CA GLU A 142 -7.97 12.26 24.64
C GLU A 142 -8.26 12.31 23.13
N LYS A 143 -9.01 11.33 22.61
CA LYS A 143 -9.21 11.14 21.16
C LYS A 143 -9.69 12.40 20.44
N HIS A 144 -10.62 13.12 21.07
CA HIS A 144 -11.20 14.34 20.50
C HIS A 144 -10.16 15.41 20.16
N ILE A 145 -8.96 15.37 20.76
CA ILE A 145 -7.85 16.30 20.48
C ILE A 145 -7.32 16.13 19.06
N TYR A 146 -7.22 14.90 18.54
CA TYR A 146 -6.68 14.63 17.21
C TYR A 146 -7.71 14.11 16.21
N THR A 147 -8.89 13.70 16.65
CA THR A 147 -9.99 13.30 15.76
C THR A 147 -10.98 14.43 15.49
N GLY A 148 -10.93 15.53 16.27
CA GLY A 148 -11.87 16.65 16.15
C GLY A 148 -13.14 16.49 17.00
N GLY A 149 -13.32 15.32 17.62
CA GLY A 149 -14.42 15.00 18.54
C GLY A 149 -15.72 14.61 17.83
N ASP A 150 -16.79 14.47 18.63
CA ASP A 150 -18.08 13.91 18.20
C ASP A 150 -18.73 14.68 17.03
N GLU A 151 -18.51 15.99 16.94
CA GLU A 151 -19.03 16.82 15.84
C GLU A 151 -18.47 16.37 14.47
N ILE A 152 -17.15 16.15 14.41
CA ILE A 152 -16.46 15.67 13.21
C ILE A 152 -16.79 14.19 12.97
N GLU A 153 -16.95 13.39 14.03
CA GLU A 153 -17.38 11.99 13.91
C GLU A 153 -18.76 11.86 13.27
N GLN A 154 -19.71 12.71 13.67
CA GLN A 154 -21.05 12.73 13.10
C GLN A 154 -21.06 13.20 11.64
N GLU A 155 -20.20 14.15 11.27
CA GLU A 155 -20.12 14.66 9.91
C GLU A 155 -19.51 13.64 8.93
N TYR A 156 -18.42 12.96 9.31
CA TYR A 156 -17.65 12.09 8.41
C TYR A 156 -17.93 10.58 8.61
N GLY A 157 -18.63 10.19 9.68
CA GLY A 157 -19.14 8.84 9.88
C GLY A 157 -18.06 7.75 9.83
N LYS A 158 -18.23 6.74 8.97
CA LYS A 158 -17.29 5.59 8.88
C LYS A 158 -15.86 5.98 8.47
N GLU A 159 -15.69 7.12 7.79
CA GLU A 159 -14.36 7.60 7.40
C GLU A 159 -13.59 8.20 8.59
N PHE A 160 -14.29 8.51 9.69
CA PHE A 160 -13.72 9.12 10.88
C PHE A 160 -12.55 8.35 11.49
N HIS A 161 -12.61 7.00 11.49
CA HIS A 161 -11.57 6.16 12.07
C HIS A 161 -10.22 6.27 11.36
N ASP A 162 -10.21 6.73 10.11
CA ASP A 162 -9.01 6.91 9.29
C ASP A 162 -8.59 8.40 9.19
N ILE A 163 -9.40 9.32 9.74
CA ILE A 163 -9.17 10.77 9.64
C ILE A 163 -8.50 11.29 10.92
N VAL A 164 -7.39 12.00 10.74
CA VAL A 164 -6.76 12.79 11.79
C VAL A 164 -7.09 14.27 11.51
N TRP A 165 -7.85 14.90 12.41
CA TRP A 165 -8.30 16.28 12.31
C TRP A 165 -7.20 17.27 12.74
N LEU A 166 -6.15 17.33 11.93
CA LEU A 166 -4.98 18.15 12.18
C LEU A 166 -4.71 19.09 11.01
N TYR A 167 -4.52 20.37 11.29
CA TYR A 167 -4.01 21.32 10.32
C TYR A 167 -2.63 20.86 9.83
N ARG A 168 -2.55 20.61 8.52
CA ARG A 168 -1.37 20.07 7.82
C ARG A 168 -0.82 18.77 8.43
N SER A 169 -1.69 17.95 9.03
CA SER A 169 -1.29 16.73 9.73
C SER A 169 -0.36 16.95 10.93
N ILE A 170 -0.33 18.18 11.49
CA ILE A 170 0.57 18.55 12.60
C ILE A 170 -0.23 19.11 13.80
N PHE A 171 -1.03 20.15 13.60
CA PHE A 171 -1.62 20.90 14.72
C PHE A 171 -3.12 20.66 14.85
N PRO A 172 -3.61 20.24 16.03
CA PRO A 172 -5.04 20.28 16.32
C PRO A 172 -5.59 21.70 16.20
N PRO A 173 -6.67 21.95 15.43
CA PRO A 173 -7.22 23.29 15.28
C PRO A 173 -7.67 23.94 16.60
N LYS A 174 -8.15 23.13 17.57
CA LYS A 174 -8.63 23.59 18.88
C LYS A 174 -7.50 23.69 19.93
N TYR A 175 -6.33 23.08 19.70
CA TYR A 175 -5.25 22.96 20.69
C TYR A 175 -3.89 23.37 20.10
N PRO A 176 -3.59 24.69 20.04
CA PRO A 176 -2.40 25.21 19.36
C PRO A 176 -1.07 24.91 20.11
N ASN A 177 -1.13 24.44 21.35
CA ASN A 177 0.02 24.06 22.17
C ASN A 177 0.40 22.58 22.03
N ILE A 178 -0.29 21.83 21.17
CA ILE A 178 -0.02 20.41 20.89
C ILE A 178 0.41 20.29 19.43
N ALA A 179 1.44 19.48 19.16
CA ALA A 179 1.90 19.21 17.82
C ALA A 179 2.18 17.71 17.64
N PHE A 180 1.70 17.16 16.53
CA PHE A 180 2.00 15.81 16.09
C PHE A 180 3.10 15.87 15.04
N ILE A 181 4.22 15.23 15.34
CA ILE A 181 5.35 15.14 14.42
C ILE A 181 5.40 13.73 13.86
N GLY A 182 5.33 13.65 12.53
CA GLY A 182 5.48 12.39 11.80
C GLY A 182 4.20 11.68 11.40
N LEU A 183 3.03 12.26 11.66
CA LEU A 183 1.74 11.78 11.15
C LEU A 183 1.52 12.16 9.67
N THR A 184 2.53 11.95 8.83
CA THR A 184 2.46 12.25 7.40
C THR A 184 2.98 11.06 6.60
N LEU A 185 2.21 10.70 5.56
CA LEU A 185 2.64 9.72 4.57
C LEU A 185 2.93 10.47 3.26
N GLY A 186 4.19 10.84 3.09
CA GLY A 186 4.69 11.41 1.83
C GLY A 186 5.03 10.32 0.81
N ALA A 187 4.99 10.67 -0.48
CA ALA A 187 5.50 9.80 -1.55
C ALA A 187 7.03 9.68 -1.56
N ASN A 188 7.72 10.51 -0.79
CA ASN A 188 9.19 10.59 -0.69
C ASN A 188 9.64 10.21 0.73
N ALA A 189 10.96 10.26 0.94
CA ALA A 189 11.55 10.03 2.24
C ALA A 189 10.88 10.87 3.35
N PHE A 190 10.70 10.24 4.51
CA PHE A 190 10.17 10.89 5.70
C PHE A 190 11.11 12.00 6.19
N LEU A 191 12.41 11.71 6.20
CA LEU A 191 13.45 12.70 6.44
C LEU A 191 13.86 13.34 5.10
N PRO A 192 14.03 14.67 5.04
CA PRO A 192 14.56 15.31 3.85
C PRO A 192 16.01 14.85 3.63
N VAL A 193 16.35 14.60 2.37
CA VAL A 193 17.69 14.24 1.88
C VAL A 193 18.34 15.46 1.25
#